data_AF-A0A3E2WS78-F1
#
_entry.id   AF-A0A3E2WS78-F1
#
_cell.length_a   1.000
_cell.length_b   1.000
_cell.length_c   1.000
_cell.angle_alpha   90.00
_cell.angle_beta   90.00
_cell.angle_gamma   90.00
#
_symmetry.space_group_name_H-M   'P 1'
#
loop_
_entity.id
_entity.type
_entity.pdbx_description
1 polymer ?
#
loop_
_entity_poly.entity_id
_entity_poly.type
_entity_poly.pdbx_seq_one_letter_code
_entity_poly.pdbx_strand_id
1 'polypeptide(L)' 'MKKGDMRRELKLGLAFHALALLLQQFADTPELIKGFLFGMAICLMLTGILPEKSYRRIKAFKESLFYGGKQR' A
#
# COMPACT_ATOMS: atom_id res chain seq x y z
N MET A 1 -10.31 12.01 -11.95
CA MET A 1 -10.58 10.56 -11.83
C MET A 1 -12.08 10.35 -11.84
N LYS A 2 -12.60 9.39 -12.63
CA LYS A 2 -14.04 9.05 -12.66
C LYS A 2 -14.47 8.53 -11.28
N LYS A 3 -15.65 8.95 -10.84
CA LYS A 3 -16.30 8.61 -9.58
C LYS A 3 -16.55 7.09 -9.55
N GLY A 4 -15.64 6.30 -8.96
CA GLY A 4 -15.78 4.84 -8.83
C GLY A 4 -14.51 4.00 -9.05
N ASP A 5 -13.43 4.55 -9.59
CA ASP A 5 -12.19 3.78 -9.76
C ASP A 5 -11.42 3.66 -8.44
N MET A 6 -11.47 2.47 -7.83
CA MET A 6 -10.68 2.15 -6.64
C MET A 6 -9.19 2.25 -6.95
N ARG A 7 -8.44 2.98 -6.12
CA ARG A 7 -6.99 3.19 -6.31
C ARG A 7 -6.27 1.85 -6.42
N ARG A 8 -5.27 1.77 -7.30
CA ARG A 8 -4.45 0.56 -7.50
C ARG A 8 -3.80 0.10 -6.20
N GLU A 9 -3.36 1.02 -5.34
CA GLU A 9 -2.78 0.64 -4.03
C GLU A 9 -3.80 -0.04 -3.12
N LEU A 10 -5.05 0.43 -3.11
CA LEU A 10 -6.12 -0.18 -2.30
C LEU A 10 -6.47 -1.59 -2.81
N LYS A 11 -6.51 -1.77 -4.15
CA LYS A 11 -6.70 -3.09 -4.78
C LYS A 11 -5.57 -4.05 -4.40
N LEU A 12 -4.32 -3.59 -4.44
CA LEU A 12 -3.16 -4.39 -4.04
C LEU A 12 -3.19 -4.72 -2.55
N GLY A 13 -3.47 -3.74 -1.68
CA GLY A 13 -3.58 -3.96 -0.23
C GLY A 13 -4.65 -4.99 0.11
N LEU A 14 -5.82 -4.92 -0.54
CA LEU A 14 -6.90 -5.88 -0.36
C LEU A 14 -6.51 -7.28 -0.85
N ALA A 15 -5.82 -7.39 -1.99
CA ALA A 15 -5.33 -8.67 -2.52
C ALA A 15 -4.29 -9.31 -1.57
N PHE A 16 -3.35 -8.53 -1.04
CA PHE A 16 -2.37 -9.00 -0.05
C PHE A 16 -3.05 -9.43 1.25
N HIS A 17 -4.08 -8.71 1.70
CA HIS A 17 -4.84 -9.08 2.89
C HIS A 17 -5.59 -10.40 2.70
N ALA A 18 -6.27 -10.56 1.56
CA ALA A 18 -6.96 -11.81 1.23
C ALA A 18 -5.97 -12.99 1.13
N LEU A 19 -4.80 -12.77 0.51
CA LEU A 19 -3.75 -13.78 0.44
C LEU A 19 -3.21 -14.16 1.84
N ALA A 20 -3.03 -13.17 2.72
CA ALA A 20 -2.59 -13.43 4.10
C ALA A 20 -3.60 -14.28 4.88
N LEU A 21 -4.91 -14.04 4.70
CA LEU A 21 -5.97 -14.86 5.29
C LEU A 21 -5.99 -16.28 4.73
N LEU A 22 -5.83 -16.45 3.41
CA LEU A 22 -5.73 -17.77 2.79
C LEU A 22 -4.50 -18.53 3.31
N LEU A 23 -3.34 -17.88 3.37
CA LEU A 23 -2.14 -18.49 3.95
C LEU A 23 -2.31 -18.82 5.43
N GLN A 24 -3.04 -18.00 6.18
CA GLN A 24 -3.36 -18.30 7.58
C GLN A 24 -4.24 -19.54 7.74
N GLN A 25 -5.17 -19.76 6.81
CA GLN A 25 -6.14 -20.85 6.90
C GLN A 25 -5.62 -22.17 6.29
N PHE A 26 -4.77 -22.09 5.27
CA PHE A 26 -4.30 -23.27 4.51
C PHE A 26 -2.83 -23.63 4.72
N ALA A 27 -2.03 -22.77 5.40
CA ALA A 27 -0.62 -23.02 5.62
C ALA A 27 -0.21 -22.68 7.06
N ASP A 28 0.62 -23.54 7.65
CA ASP A 28 1.28 -23.29 8.95
C ASP A 28 2.45 -22.31 8.74
N THR A 29 2.10 -21.10 8.31
CA THR A 29 3.04 -20.07 7.89
C THR A 29 3.64 -19.41 9.12
N PRO A 30 4.98 -19.24 9.21
CA PRO A 30 5.64 -18.57 10.33
C PRO A 30 5.03 -17.22 10.67
N GLU A 31 4.88 -16.92 11.96
CA GLU A 31 4.25 -15.69 12.46
C GLU A 31 4.91 -14.42 11.90
N LEU A 32 6.24 -14.43 11.74
CA LEU A 32 7.01 -13.36 11.13
C LEU A 32 6.54 -13.05 9.69
N ILE A 33 6.29 -14.09 8.89
CA ILE A 33 5.86 -13.93 7.50
C ILE A 33 4.41 -13.44 7.46
N LYS A 34 3.52 -14.00 8.29
CA LYS A 34 2.14 -13.49 8.42
C LYS A 34 2.12 -12.03 8.84
N GLY A 35 2.84 -11.66 9.88
CA GLY A 35 2.93 -10.30 10.38
C GLY A 35 3.45 -9.33 9.31
N PHE A 36 4.46 -9.73 8.54
CA PHE A 36 4.97 -8.94 7.42
C PHE A 36 3.92 -8.73 6.32
N LEU A 37 3.24 -9.80 5.89
CA LEU A 37 2.17 -9.72 4.88
C LEU A 37 1.01 -8.83 5.34
N PHE A 38 0.58 -8.97 6.59
CA PHE A 38 -0.46 -8.13 7.17
C PHE A 38 -0.03 -6.66 7.29
N GLY A 39 1.20 -6.40 7.74
CA GLY A 39 1.75 -5.05 7.81
C GLY A 39 1.79 -4.37 6.45
N MET A 40 2.30 -5.08 5.43
CA MET A 40 2.32 -4.61 4.05
C MET A 40 0.92 -4.34 3.50
N ALA A 41 -0.03 -5.25 3.76
CA ALA A 41 -1.42 -5.07 3.36
C ALA A 41 -2.03 -3.81 3.98
N ILE A 42 -1.82 -3.57 5.29
CA ILE A 42 -2.30 -2.39 6.00
C ILE A 42 -1.68 -1.11 5.42
N CYS A 43 -0.36 -1.08 5.20
CA CYS A 43 0.32 0.07 4.60
C CYS A 43 -0.27 0.43 3.23
N LEU A 44 -0.51 -0.57 2.37
CA LEU A 44 -1.11 -0.37 1.05
C LEU A 44 -2.56 0.09 1.13
N MET A 45 -3.35 -0.48 2.05
CA MET A 45 -4.73 -0.05 2.31
C MET A 45 -4.80 1.40 2.81
N LEU A 46 -3.93 1.80 3.74
CA LEU A 46 -3.85 3.16 4.26
C LEU A 46 -3.47 4.17 3.16
N THR A 47 -2.54 3.78 2.29
CA THR A 47 -2.15 4.63 1.15
C THR A 47 -3.27 4.74 0.12
N GLY A 48 -4.02 3.65 -0.07
CA GLY A 48 -5.12 3.57 -1.02
C GLY A 48 -6.43 4.23 -0.56
N ILE A 49 -6.69 4.28 0.74
CA ILE A 49 -7.86 4.98 1.32
C ILE A 49 -7.62 6.49 1.43
N LEU A 50 -6.36 6.93 1.30
CA LEU A 50 -5.98 8.31 1.48
C LEU A 50 -6.66 9.22 0.44
N PRO A 51 -7.23 10.38 0.86
CA PRO A 51 -7.84 11.32 -0.06
C PRO A 51 -6.81 11.86 -1.07
N GLU A 52 -7.27 12.15 -2.28
CA GLU A 52 -6.38 12.47 -3.41
C GLU A 52 -5.44 13.64 -3.16
N LYS A 53 -5.91 14.64 -2.39
CA LYS A 53 -5.08 15.79 -1.98
C LYS A 53 -3.87 15.35 -1.16
N SER A 54 -4.08 14.48 -0.17
CA SER A 54 -3.01 13.96 0.69
C SER A 54 -2.07 13.05 -0.08
N TYR A 55 -2.62 12.19 -0.95
CA TYR A 55 -1.80 11.34 -1.81
C TYR A 55 -0.88 12.15 -2.73
N ARG A 56 -1.40 13.20 -3.37
CA ARG A 56 -0.59 14.07 -4.23
C ARG A 56 0.49 14.82 -3.45
N ARG A 57 0.22 15.26 -2.22
CA ARG A 57 1.23 15.86 -1.34
C ARG A 57 2.37 14.91 -1.02
N ILE A 58 2.06 13.66 -0.66
CA ILE A 58 3.07 12.63 -0.38
C ILE A 58 3.88 12.32 -1.64
N LYS A 59 3.22 12.23 -2.81
CA LYS A 59 3.90 12.01 -4.08
C LYS A 59 4.85 13.15 -4.44
N ALA A 60 4.40 14.40 -4.31
CA ALA A 60 5.22 15.58 -4.54
C ALA A 60 6.41 15.66 -3.57
N PHE A 61 6.20 15.31 -2.30
CA PHE A 61 7.26 15.25 -1.30
C PHE A 61 8.31 14.15 -1.60
N LYS A 62 7.85 12.98 -2.05
CA LYS A 62 8.74 11.91 -2.54
C LYS A 62 9.55 12.40 -3.75
N GLU A 63 8.90 13.05 -4.71
CA GLU A 63 9.59 13.61 -5.89
C GLU A 63 10.62 14.67 -5.49
N SER A 64 10.32 15.55 -4.53
CA SER A 64 11.31 16.52 -4.04
C SER A 64 12.49 15.86 -3.32
N LEU A 65 12.27 14.78 -2.57
CA LEU A 65 13.34 14.05 -1.88
C LEU A 65 14.24 13.26 -2.82
N PHE A 66 13.67 12.60 -3.83
CA PHE A 66 14.41 11.72 -4.73
C PHE A 66 14.93 12.40 -6.00
N TYR A 67 14.26 13.46 -6.49
CA TYR A 67 14.65 14.19 -7.70
C TYR A 67 15.15 15.63 -7.42
N GLY A 68 14.89 16.17 -6.23
CA GLY A 68 15.41 17.50 -5.82
C GLY A 68 16.91 17.55 -5.55
N GLY A 69 17.61 16.40 -5.57
CA GLY A 69 19.07 16.33 -5.47
C GLY A 69 19.82 16.47 -6.80
N LYS A 70 19.14 16.57 -7.95
CA LYS A 70 19.77 16.67 -9.28
C LYS A 70 19.77 18.09 -9.87
N GLN A 71 19.87 19.10 -9.01
CA GLN A 71 20.10 20.50 -9.41
C GLN A 71 20.99 21.28 -8.42
N ARG A 72 22.11 20.68 -8.00
CA ARG A 72 23.29 21.44 -7.58
C ARG A 72 24.54 20.83 -8.18
#